data_AF-A0A2M7XPR8-F1
#
_entry.id   AF-A0A2M7XPR8-F1
#
_cell.length_a   1.000
_cell.length_b   1.000
_cell.length_c   1.000
_cell.angle_alpha   90.00
_cell.angle_beta   90.00
_cell.angle_gamma   90.00
#
_symmetry.space_group_name_H-M   'P 1'
#
loop_
_entity.id
_entity.type
_entity.pdbx_description
1 polymer ?
#
loop_
_entity_poly.entity_id
_entity_poly.type
_entity_poly.pdbx_seq_one_letter_code
_entity_poly.pdbx_strand_id
1 'polypeptide(L)' 'LQKRGAGLHHIAMLVEGLDDMVARLKQSGVQFTSETPTKGAHGKRIIFIHPKSAGGVLIELSEQQTDS' A
#
# COMPACT_ATOMS: atom_id res chain seq x y z
N LEU A 1 -18.07 2.01 17.69
CA LEU A 1 -17.13 2.45 16.64
C LEU A 1 -17.64 3.77 16.04
N GLN A 2 -17.02 4.91 16.35
CA GLN A 2 -17.27 6.14 15.62
C GLN A 2 -16.74 5.96 14.19
N LYS A 3 -17.66 5.83 13.22
CA LYS A 3 -17.30 5.90 11.81
C LYS A 3 -16.96 7.35 11.51
N ARG A 4 -15.68 7.63 11.22
CA ARG A 4 -15.29 8.90 10.60
C ARG A 4 -16.19 9.05 9.36
N GLY A 5 -16.94 10.15 9.26
CA GLY A 5 -17.89 10.36 8.16
C GLY A 5 -17.24 10.30 6.78
N ALA A 6 -17.98 10.61 5.71
CA ALA A 6 -17.41 10.65 4.37
C ALA A 6 -16.16 11.57 4.32
N GLY A 7 -15.09 11.10 3.67
CA GLY A 7 -13.80 11.80 3.61
C GLY A 7 -12.76 10.99 2.83
N LEU A 8 -11.52 11.50 2.78
CA LEU A 8 -10.41 10.80 2.14
C LEU A 8 -10.12 9.48 2.88
N HIS A 9 -10.25 8.36 2.17
CA HIS A 9 -10.08 7.03 2.76
C HIS A 9 -8.62 6.56 2.73
N HIS A 10 -7.97 6.67 1.57
CA HIS A 10 -6.54 6.39 1.38
C HIS A 10 -6.04 7.07 0.11
N ILE A 11 -4.72 7.09 -0.07
CA ILE A 11 -4.04 7.52 -1.30
C ILE A 11 -3.44 6.28 -1.95
N ALA A 12 -3.69 6.06 -3.25
CA ALA A 12 -3.08 4.98 -4.01
C ALA A 12 -1.97 5.52 -4.91
N MET A 13 -0.81 4.87 -4.88
CA MET A 13 0.36 5.20 -5.69
C MET A 13 0.72 4.02 -6.57
N LEU A 14 0.83 4.27 -7.88
CA LEU A 14 1.34 3.28 -8.83
C LEU A 14 2.87 3.21 -8.71
N VAL A 15 3.41 2.01 -8.58
CA VAL A 15 4.86 1.76 -8.49
C VAL A 15 5.28 0.70 -9.51
N GLU A 16 6.54 0.77 -9.90
CA GLU A 16 7.25 -0.25 -10.66
C GLU A 16 8.13 -1.04 -9.68
N GLY A 17 7.97 -2.36 -9.62
CA GLY A 17 8.73 -3.22 -8.71
C GLY A 17 8.19 -3.19 -7.28
N LEU A 18 7.00 -3.76 -7.05
CA LEU A 18 6.35 -3.72 -5.73
C LEU A 18 7.15 -4.42 -4.64
N ASP A 19 7.75 -5.58 -4.95
CA ASP A 19 8.52 -6.35 -3.97
C ASP A 19 9.80 -5.61 -3.54
N ASP A 20 10.51 -5.00 -4.49
CA ASP A 20 11.72 -4.20 -4.22
C ASP A 20 11.40 -2.95 -3.41
N MET A 21 10.31 -2.26 -3.75
CA MET A 21 9.82 -1.11 -2.99
C MET A 21 9.46 -1.51 -1.56
N VAL A 22 8.74 -2.63 -1.37
CA VAL A 22 8.39 -3.14 -0.04
C VAL A 22 9.64 -3.49 0.77
N ALA A 23 10.61 -4.16 0.16
CA ALA A 23 11.86 -4.50 0.83
C ALA A 23 12.62 -3.25 1.30
N ARG A 24 12.77 -2.25 0.42
CA ARG A 24 13.42 -0.98 0.73
C ARG A 24 12.71 -0.20 1.84
N LEU A 25 11.38 -0.12 1.78
CA LEU A 25 10.58 0.58 2.78
C LEU A 25 10.61 -0.13 4.14
N LYS A 26 10.57 -1.47 4.16
CA LYS A 26 10.74 -2.26 5.40
C LYS A 26 12.10 -2.01 6.05
N GLN A 27 13.19 -1.99 5.25
CA GLN A 27 14.53 -1.65 5.73
C GLN A 27 14.59 -0.23 6.31
N SER A 28 13.76 0.68 5.81
CA SER A 28 13.63 2.06 6.31
C SER A 28 12.69 2.19 7.53
N GLY A 29 12.19 1.08 8.08
CA GLY A 29 11.32 1.06 9.25
C GLY A 29 9.83 1.34 8.96
N VAL A 30 9.42 1.34 7.69
CA VAL A 30 8.02 1.53 7.32
C VAL A 30 7.19 0.29 7.69
N GLN A 31 6.07 0.54 8.36
CA GLN A 31 5.11 -0.48 8.74
C GLN A 31 4.07 -0.68 7.64
N PHE A 32 3.74 -1.92 7.36
CA PHE A 32 2.69 -2.32 6.42
C PHE A 32 1.54 -2.99 7.16
N THR A 33 0.35 -3.01 6.56
CA THR A 33 -0.82 -3.70 7.13
C THR A 33 -0.79 -5.21 6.88
N SER A 34 0.06 -5.68 5.96
CA SER A 34 0.29 -7.10 5.66
C SER A 34 1.78 -7.38 5.49
N GLU A 35 2.16 -8.66 5.57
CA GLU A 35 3.56 -9.07 5.42
C GLU A 35 4.03 -9.07 3.96
N THR A 36 3.15 -9.39 3.03
CA THR A 36 3.45 -9.48 1.59
C THR A 36 2.38 -8.77 0.76
N PRO A 37 2.71 -8.36 -0.49
CA PRO A 37 1.71 -7.85 -1.42
C PRO A 37 0.63 -8.89 -1.75
N THR A 38 -0.60 -8.43 -1.90
CA THR A 38 -1.78 -9.25 -2.21
C THR A 38 -2.40 -8.84 -3.53
N LYS A 39 -3.32 -9.67 -4.05
CA LYS A 39 -4.06 -9.34 -5.27
C LYS A 39 -5.11 -8.27 -4.98
N GLY A 40 -4.98 -7.13 -5.64
CA GLY A 40 -5.93 -6.02 -5.62
C GLY A 40 -6.95 -6.08 -6.76
N ALA A 41 -7.65 -4.95 -6.95
CA ALA A 41 -8.60 -4.80 -8.05
C ALA A 41 -7.90 -4.82 -9.42
N HIS A 42 -8.64 -5.21 -10.47
CA HIS A 42 -8.14 -5.21 -11.86
C HIS A 42 -6.84 -5.99 -12.08
N GLY A 43 -6.61 -7.06 -11.30
CA GLY A 43 -5.42 -7.90 -11.43
C GLY A 43 -4.12 -7.27 -10.92
N LYS A 44 -4.18 -6.09 -10.30
CA LYS A 44 -2.99 -5.43 -9.75
C LYS A 44 -2.49 -6.15 -8.49
N ARG A 45 -1.20 -6.04 -8.20
CA ARG A 45 -0.65 -6.38 -6.88
C ARG A 45 -0.67 -5.13 -6.01
N ILE A 46 -1.07 -5.26 -4.75
CA ILE A 46 -1.18 -4.12 -3.83
C ILE A 46 -0.62 -4.45 -2.45
N ILE A 47 -0.22 -3.43 -1.71
CA ILE A 47 0.06 -3.50 -0.27
C ILE A 47 -0.21 -2.13 0.36
N PHE A 48 -0.63 -2.10 1.62
CA PHE A 48 -0.87 -0.83 2.31
C PHE A 48 0.21 -0.52 3.34
N ILE A 49 0.68 0.72 3.33
CA ILE A 49 1.49 1.32 4.39
C ILE A 49 0.56 1.69 5.54
N HIS A 50 0.91 1.25 6.75
CA HIS A 50 0.14 1.56 7.95
C HIS A 50 0.18 3.08 8.21
N PRO A 51 -0.95 3.71 8.58
CA PRO A 51 -1.01 5.14 8.92
C PRO A 51 0.02 5.64 9.94
N LYS A 52 0.58 4.77 10.79
CA LYS A 52 1.61 5.10 11.77
C LYS A 52 2.93 5.50 11.10
N SER A 53 3.19 4.99 9.90
CA SER A 53 4.37 5.30 9.10
C SER A 53 4.12 6.38 8.05
N ALA A 54 2.89 6.90 7.95
CA ALA A 54 2.46 7.81 6.88
C ALA A 54 1.60 8.98 7.40
N GLY A 55 1.93 9.52 8.58
CA GLY A 55 1.31 10.74 9.10
C GLY A 55 -0.20 10.63 9.35
N GLY A 56 -0.71 9.44 9.65
CA GLY A 56 -2.14 9.20 9.86
C GLY A 56 -2.93 8.88 8.58
N VAL A 57 -2.28 8.81 7.42
CA VAL A 57 -2.92 8.48 6.14
C VAL A 57 -2.64 7.03 5.75
N LEU A 58 -3.68 6.30 5.34
CA LEU A 58 -3.51 4.98 4.74
C LEU A 58 -3.02 5.16 3.30
N ILE A 59 -1.92 4.51 2.93
CA ILE A 59 -1.35 4.60 1.57
C ILE A 59 -1.34 3.22 0.95
N GLU A 60 -1.90 3.07 -0.24
CA GLU A 60 -1.83 1.87 -1.08
C GLU A 60 -0.68 2.01 -2.08
N LEU A 61 0.22 1.04 -2.10
CA LEU A 61 1.15 0.85 -3.22
C LEU A 61 0.55 -0.18 -4.15
N SER A 62 0.44 0.15 -5.43
CA SER A 62 -0.16 -0.69 -6.46
C SER A 62 0.80 -0.88 -7.61
N GLU A 63 0.89 -2.10 -8.13
CA GLU A 63 1.67 -2.44 -9.31
C GLU A 63 0.77 -3.12 -10.33
N GLN A 64 0.88 -2.71 -11.60
CA GLN A 64 0.21 -3.41 -12.70
C GLN A 64 0.96 -4.73 -12.95
N GLN A 65 0.24 -5.85 -13.03
CA GLN A 65 0.82 -7.04 -13.62
C GLN A 65 1.02 -6.77 -15.12
N THR A 66 2.26 -6.50 -15.51
CA THR A 66 2.66 -6.65 -16.91
C THR A 66 2.77 -8.14 -17.18
N ASP A 67 1.83 -8.67 -17.97
CA ASP A 67 1.99 -9.98 -18.59
C ASP A 67 3.23 -9.91 -19.49
N SER A 68 4.27 -10.69 -19.16
CA SER A 68 5.43 -10.92 -20.01
C SER A 68 5.10 -11.91 -21.12
#